data_AF-A0A7Y8J638-F1
#
_entry.id   AF-A0A7Y8J638-F1
#
_cell.length_a   1.000
_cell.length_b   1.000
_cell.length_c   1.000
_cell.angle_alpha   90.00
_cell.angle_beta   90.00
_cell.angle_gamma   90.00
#
_symmetry.space_group_name_H-M   'P 1'
#
loop_
_entity.id
_entity.type
_entity.pdbx_description
1 polymer ?
#
loop_
_entity_poly.entity_id
_entity_poly.type
_entity_poly.pdbx_seq_one_letter_code
_entity_poly.pdbx_strand_id
1 'polypeptide(L)'
;MSYTKPEKLNKGDLIGIISPASSPDDLSQIEKGINYIESLGYRTLPGKNIGKTRGYLAGTDSERVDDIHQMFADKKVKAVFCLRGGYGAFRLLDKIDYKLIRNNPKIFVGFSEITSLQMAFLK
;
A
#
# COMPACT_ATOMS: atom_id res chain seq x y z
N MET A 1 13.29 21.97 -0.36
CA MET A 1 12.95 20.52 -0.44
C MET A 1 12.24 20.28 -1.77
N SER A 2 12.73 19.37 -2.60
CA SER A 2 12.17 19.09 -3.94
C SER A 2 11.41 17.77 -3.91
N TYR A 3 10.08 17.82 -3.87
CA TYR A 3 9.26 16.60 -3.89
C TYR A 3 8.59 16.34 -5.23
N THR A 4 8.45 15.06 -5.56
CA THR A 4 7.74 14.63 -6.79
C THR A 4 6.25 14.50 -6.50
N LYS A 5 5.45 15.42 -7.03
CA LYS A 5 3.99 15.35 -6.93
C LYS A 5 3.45 14.28 -7.88
N PRO A 6 2.78 13.23 -7.39
CA PRO A 6 2.18 12.22 -8.26
C PRO A 6 0.98 12.80 -9.04
N GLU A 7 0.63 12.16 -10.14
CA GLU A 7 -0.57 12.48 -10.91
C GLU A 7 -1.83 12.28 -10.05
N LYS A 8 -2.87 13.10 -10.29
CA LYS A 8 -4.18 12.94 -9.65
C LYS A 8 -4.87 11.67 -10.18
N LEU A 9 -5.72 11.07 -9.35
CA LEU A 9 -6.61 9.99 -9.78
C LEU A 9 -7.75 10.53 -10.66
N ASN A 10 -8.14 9.72 -11.64
CA ASN A 10 -9.34 9.86 -12.45
C ASN A 10 -10.21 8.60 -12.30
N LYS A 11 -11.51 8.71 -12.59
CA LYS A 11 -12.41 7.54 -12.61
C LYS A 11 -11.86 6.48 -13.57
N GLY A 12 -11.93 5.22 -13.17
CA GLY A 12 -11.40 4.05 -13.89
C GLY A 12 -9.93 3.72 -13.58
N ASP A 13 -9.21 4.60 -12.87
CA ASP A 13 -7.84 4.32 -12.46
C ASP A 13 -7.77 3.14 -11.47
N LEU A 14 -6.66 2.41 -11.54
CA LEU A 14 -6.41 1.23 -10.73
C LEU A 14 -5.71 1.61 -9.42
N ILE A 15 -6.30 1.20 -8.30
CA ILE A 15 -5.79 1.42 -6.95
C ILE A 15 -5.32 0.09 -6.36
N GLY A 16 -4.04 0.01 -6.04
CA GLY A 16 -3.46 -1.12 -5.32
C GLY A 16 -3.83 -1.08 -3.85
N ILE A 17 -4.23 -2.22 -3.27
CA ILE A 17 -4.60 -2.32 -1.85
C ILE A 17 -3.63 -3.26 -1.14
N ILE A 18 -2.95 -2.80 -0.09
CA ILE A 18 -1.91 -3.57 0.62
C ILE A 18 -2.03 -3.48 2.14
N SER A 19 -1.40 -4.41 2.87
CA SER A 19 -1.30 -4.39 4.33
C SER A 19 0.16 -4.38 4.80
N PRO A 20 0.85 -3.23 4.80
CA PRO A 20 2.26 -3.19 5.17
C PRO A 20 2.49 -3.21 6.70
N ALA A 21 1.45 -2.99 7.51
CA ALA A 21 1.51 -2.99 8.97
C ALA A 21 0.73 -4.20 9.55
N SER A 22 -0.33 -3.94 10.30
CA SER A 22 -1.20 -4.96 10.90
C SER A 22 -2.31 -5.43 9.96
N SER A 23 -2.76 -6.68 10.13
CA SER A 23 -3.97 -7.17 9.47
C SER A 23 -5.21 -6.59 10.15
N PRO A 24 -6.33 -6.34 9.44
CA PRO A 24 -7.60 -6.09 10.13
C PRO A 24 -8.01 -7.31 10.96
N ASP A 25 -8.73 -7.07 12.07
CA ASP A 25 -9.22 -8.13 12.95
C ASP A 25 -10.38 -8.91 12.31
N ASP A 26 -11.21 -8.20 11.53
CA ASP A 26 -12.24 -8.76 10.66
C ASP A 26 -11.80 -8.67 9.20
N LEU A 27 -11.49 -9.81 8.59
CA LEU A 27 -11.05 -9.89 7.19
C LEU A 27 -12.16 -9.50 6.19
N SER A 28 -13.45 -9.55 6.58
CA SER A 28 -14.55 -9.09 5.72
C SER A 28 -14.46 -7.59 5.39
N GLN A 29 -13.73 -6.82 6.21
CA GLN A 29 -13.51 -5.40 5.95
C GLN A 29 -12.66 -5.14 4.70
N ILE A 30 -11.86 -6.11 4.27
CA ILE A 30 -11.05 -6.00 3.04
C ILE A 30 -11.99 -5.90 1.83
N GLU A 31 -12.93 -6.85 1.70
CA GLU A 31 -13.89 -6.88 0.61
C GLU A 31 -14.83 -5.67 0.65
N LYS A 32 -15.30 -5.27 1.85
CA LYS A 32 -16.11 -4.05 2.02
C LYS A 32 -15.37 -2.80 1.53
N GLY A 33 -14.09 -2.67 1.86
CA GLY A 33 -13.25 -1.55 1.43
C GLY A 33 -13.02 -1.54 -0.08
N ILE A 34 -12.77 -2.70 -0.67
CA ILE A 34 -12.66 -2.88 -2.13
C ILE A 34 -13.96 -2.44 -2.81
N ASN A 35 -15.09 -3.01 -2.41
CA ASN A 35 -16.40 -2.71 -2.99
C ASN A 35 -16.74 -1.22 -2.86
N TYR A 36 -16.38 -0.59 -1.75
CA TYR A 36 -16.55 0.85 -1.57
C TYR A 36 -15.73 1.65 -2.59
N ILE A 37 -14.43 1.36 -2.73
CA ILE A 37 -13.55 2.05 -3.69
C ILE A 37 -14.06 1.86 -5.12
N GLU A 38 -14.52 0.66 -5.47
CA GLU A 38 -15.06 0.37 -6.79
C GLU A 38 -16.39 1.07 -7.05
N SER A 39 -17.26 1.18 -6.04
CA SER A 39 -18.51 1.94 -6.14
C SER A 39 -18.30 3.44 -6.41
N LEU A 40 -17.13 4.00 -6.05
CA LEU A 40 -16.75 5.37 -6.38
C LEU A 40 -16.26 5.53 -7.85
N GLY A 41 -16.19 4.43 -8.59
CA GLY A 41 -15.81 4.38 -10.00
C GLY A 41 -14.32 4.16 -10.24
N TYR A 42 -13.59 3.60 -9.27
CA TYR A 42 -12.20 3.14 -9.44
C TYR A 42 -12.15 1.62 -9.67
N ARG A 43 -10.98 1.11 -10.06
CA ARG A 43 -10.70 -0.33 -10.05
C ARG A 43 -9.76 -0.65 -8.91
N THR A 44 -9.85 -1.86 -8.35
CA THR A 44 -8.92 -2.27 -7.29
C THR A 44 -8.00 -3.42 -7.74
N LEU A 45 -6.80 -3.45 -7.16
CA LEU A 45 -5.87 -4.57 -7.26
C LEU A 45 -5.41 -4.94 -5.83
N PRO A 46 -6.01 -5.97 -5.21
CA PRO A 46 -5.55 -6.45 -3.92
C PRO A 46 -4.13 -7.03 -4.02
N GLY A 47 -3.29 -6.72 -3.03
CA GLY A 47 -1.96 -7.32 -2.89
C GLY A 47 -2.05 -8.84 -2.76
N LYS A 48 -1.05 -9.54 -3.28
CA LYS A 48 -1.01 -11.01 -3.27
C LYS A 48 -1.08 -11.57 -1.84
N ASN A 49 -0.56 -10.82 -0.87
CA ASN A 49 -0.45 -11.25 0.52
C ASN A 49 -1.49 -10.60 1.44
N ILE A 50 -2.49 -9.93 0.87
CA ILE A 50 -3.58 -9.31 1.62
C ILE A 50 -4.35 -10.35 2.44
N GLY A 51 -4.74 -9.99 3.67
CA GLY A 51 -5.47 -10.88 4.58
C GLY A 51 -4.63 -11.96 5.27
N LYS A 52 -3.34 -12.12 4.93
CA LYS A 52 -2.43 -12.97 5.72
C LYS A 52 -2.18 -12.37 7.09
N THR A 53 -1.98 -13.25 8.07
CA THR A 53 -1.73 -12.86 9.47
C THR A 53 -0.48 -13.55 10.01
N ARG A 54 0.25 -12.85 10.89
CA ARG A 54 1.35 -13.40 11.68
C ARG A 54 1.37 -12.69 13.04
N GLY A 55 0.64 -13.23 14.01
CA GLY A 55 0.34 -12.50 15.24
C GLY A 55 -0.40 -11.20 14.91
N TYR A 56 0.12 -10.06 15.39
CA TYR A 56 -0.44 -8.74 15.11
C TYR A 56 -0.02 -8.14 13.75
N LEU A 57 0.79 -8.85 12.95
CA LEU A 57 1.29 -8.40 11.64
C LEU A 57 0.43 -8.96 10.49
N ALA A 58 0.38 -8.23 9.37
CA ALA A 58 -0.24 -8.69 8.12
C ALA A 58 0.70 -9.60 7.30
N GLY A 59 1.09 -10.74 7.89
CA GLY A 59 2.06 -11.67 7.29
C GLY A 59 3.51 -11.34 7.63
N THR A 60 4.43 -11.96 6.90
CA THR A 60 5.87 -11.81 7.08
C THR A 60 6.40 -10.48 6.54
N ASP A 61 7.62 -10.08 6.92
CA ASP A 61 8.27 -8.88 6.38
C ASP A 61 8.46 -8.99 4.85
N SER A 62 8.84 -10.18 4.35
CA SER A 62 9.03 -10.42 2.91
C SER A 62 7.74 -10.33 2.10
N GLU A 63 6.63 -10.87 2.62
CA GLU A 63 5.32 -10.79 1.95
C GLU A 63 4.81 -9.36 1.86
N ARG A 64 5.01 -8.57 2.92
CA ARG A 64 4.59 -7.16 2.94
C ARG A 64 5.45 -6.29 2.03
N VAL A 65 6.75 -6.58 1.92
CA VAL A 65 7.65 -5.92 0.96
C VAL A 65 7.30 -6.31 -0.48
N ASP A 66 7.00 -7.59 -0.73
CA ASP A 66 6.58 -8.08 -2.05
C ASP A 66 5.34 -7.34 -2.55
N ASP A 67 4.31 -7.18 -1.70
CA ASP A 67 3.12 -6.40 -2.05
C ASP A 67 3.45 -4.93 -2.37
N ILE A 68 4.32 -4.27 -1.60
CA ILE A 68 4.76 -2.90 -1.90
C ILE A 68 5.46 -2.86 -3.26
N HIS A 69 6.41 -3.75 -3.51
CA HIS A 69 7.21 -3.75 -4.74
C HIS A 69 6.35 -4.04 -5.97
N GLN A 70 5.43 -5.00 -5.90
CA GLN A 70 4.49 -5.29 -6.97
C GLN A 70 3.64 -4.07 -7.33
N MET A 71 3.08 -3.37 -6.33
CA MET A 71 2.24 -2.20 -6.57
C MET A 71 3.02 -1.02 -7.15
N PHE A 72 4.29 -0.83 -6.76
CA PHE A 72 5.12 0.22 -7.34
C PHE A 72 5.65 -0.13 -8.74
N ALA A 73 5.99 -1.39 -8.99
CA ALA A 73 6.47 -1.86 -10.30
C ALA A 73 5.37 -1.83 -11.38
N ASP A 74 4.10 -2.08 -11.02
CA ASP A 74 3.01 -2.03 -11.99
C ASP A 74 2.66 -0.57 -12.36
N LYS A 75 2.90 -0.21 -13.63
CA LYS A 75 2.60 1.12 -14.18
C LYS A 75 1.10 1.40 -14.33
N LYS A 76 0.25 0.37 -14.29
CA LYS A 76 -1.21 0.51 -14.32
C LYS A 76 -1.76 1.00 -12.97
N VAL A 77 -1.10 0.66 -11.86
CA VAL A 77 -1.47 1.11 -10.52
C VAL A 77 -1.13 2.59 -10.35
N LYS A 78 -2.16 3.42 -10.16
CA LYS A 78 -2.06 4.89 -10.03
C LYS A 78 -2.01 5.37 -8.58
N ALA A 79 -2.51 4.57 -7.65
CA ALA A 79 -2.41 4.82 -6.22
C ALA A 79 -2.25 3.50 -5.45
N VAL A 80 -1.66 3.57 -4.27
CA VAL A 80 -1.52 2.45 -3.34
C VAL A 80 -2.11 2.85 -2.00
N PHE A 81 -3.15 2.15 -1.56
CA PHE A 81 -3.84 2.39 -0.30
C PHE A 81 -3.45 1.30 0.70
N CYS A 82 -3.01 1.72 1.88
CA CYS A 82 -2.73 0.83 2.99
C CYS A 82 -4.04 0.56 3.75
N LEU A 83 -4.39 -0.71 3.92
CA LEU A 83 -5.64 -1.13 4.58
C LEU A 83 -5.79 -0.53 5.99
N ARG A 84 -4.71 -0.53 6.77
CA ARG A 84 -4.65 0.09 8.10
C ARG A 84 -3.21 0.35 8.51
N GLY A 85 -3.05 1.21 9.51
CA GLY A 85 -1.84 1.26 10.34
C GLY A 85 -1.82 0.11 11.35
N GLY A 86 -1.02 0.27 12.40
CA GLY A 86 -0.82 -0.75 13.43
C GLY A 86 0.67 -0.83 13.76
N TYR A 87 1.25 -2.02 13.63
CA TYR A 87 2.67 -2.22 13.87
C TYR A 87 3.34 -2.96 12.73
N GLY A 88 4.61 -2.63 12.50
CA GLY A 88 5.53 -3.44 11.73
C GLY A 88 5.86 -2.94 10.34
N ALA A 89 5.31 -1.82 9.87
CA ALA A 89 5.74 -1.18 8.62
C ALA A 89 7.18 -0.62 8.73
N PHE A 90 7.60 -0.12 9.89
CA PHE A 90 8.97 0.33 10.15
C PHE A 90 10.00 -0.80 9.99
N ARG A 91 9.60 -2.06 10.19
CA ARG A 91 10.45 -3.25 10.00
C ARG A 91 10.81 -3.49 8.53
N LEU A 92 10.14 -2.80 7.61
CA LEU A 92 10.32 -2.98 6.17
C LEU A 92 11.36 -2.00 5.60
N LEU A 93 11.76 -0.97 6.37
CA LEU A 93 12.59 0.13 5.88
C LEU A 93 13.94 -0.33 5.31
N ASP A 94 14.59 -1.28 5.97
CA ASP A 94 15.88 -1.85 5.52
C ASP A 94 15.74 -2.81 4.33
N LYS A 95 14.52 -3.16 3.92
CA LYS A 95 14.22 -4.18 2.90
C LYS A 95 13.62 -3.62 1.62
N ILE A 96 13.27 -2.33 1.59
CA ILE A 96 12.60 -1.71 0.44
C ILE A 96 13.63 -1.29 -0.62
N ASP A 97 13.38 -1.66 -1.89
CA ASP A 97 14.08 -1.06 -3.03
C ASP A 97 13.59 0.38 -3.25
N TYR A 98 14.28 1.34 -2.65
CA TYR A 98 13.97 2.76 -2.81
C TYR A 98 14.22 3.30 -4.21
N LYS A 99 15.03 2.64 -5.06
CA LYS A 99 15.17 3.05 -6.47
C LYS A 99 13.90 2.72 -7.23
N LEU A 100 13.32 1.54 -7.00
CA LEU A 100 12.01 1.16 -7.54
C LEU A 100 10.94 2.19 -7.15
N ILE A 101 10.84 2.56 -5.87
CA ILE A 101 9.87 3.56 -5.41
C ILE A 101 10.07 4.90 -6.13
N ARG A 102 11.30 5.43 -6.14
CA ARG A 102 11.60 6.75 -6.75
C ARG A 102 11.36 6.80 -8.25
N ASN A 103 11.58 5.70 -8.97
CA ASN A 103 11.36 5.62 -10.42
C ASN A 103 9.88 5.39 -10.80
N ASN A 104 9.00 5.21 -9.80
CA ASN A 104 7.58 4.95 -9.98
C ASN A 104 6.71 5.83 -9.06
N PRO A 105 6.81 7.17 -9.15
CA PRO A 105 6.04 8.05 -8.28
C PRO A 105 4.55 7.84 -8.51
N LYS A 106 3.82 7.56 -7.43
CA LYS A 106 2.37 7.39 -7.42
C LYS A 106 1.80 7.78 -6.05
N ILE A 107 0.50 7.98 -5.97
CA ILE A 107 -0.17 8.30 -4.71
C ILE A 107 0.02 7.14 -3.73
N PHE A 108 0.49 7.41 -2.51
CA PHE A 108 0.64 6.43 -1.45
C PHE A 108 -0.13 6.90 -0.21
N VAL A 109 -1.20 6.19 0.14
CA VAL A 109 -2.16 6.61 1.19
C VAL A 109 -2.11 5.67 2.37
N GLY A 110 -2.08 6.26 3.55
CA GLY A 110 -2.22 5.61 4.83
C GLY A 110 -2.06 6.62 5.96
N PHE A 111 -2.18 6.15 7.19
CA PHE A 111 -2.09 6.97 8.40
C PHE A 111 -1.48 6.16 9.55
N SER A 112 -1.14 6.84 10.65
CA SER A 112 -0.52 6.25 11.85
C SER A 112 0.84 5.63 11.52
N GLU A 113 1.10 4.37 11.83
CA GLU A 113 2.42 3.75 11.64
C GLU A 113 2.89 3.71 10.17
N ILE A 114 1.96 3.86 9.22
CA ILE A 114 2.27 4.08 7.80
C ILE A 114 3.10 5.35 7.57
N THR A 115 3.10 6.30 8.51
CA THR A 115 3.98 7.48 8.50
C THR A 115 5.45 7.09 8.36
N SER A 116 5.89 5.95 8.89
CA SER A 116 7.27 5.47 8.70
C SER A 116 7.61 5.28 7.21
N LEU A 117 6.70 4.65 6.45
CA LEU A 117 6.84 4.45 5.01
C LEU A 117 6.64 5.75 4.23
N GLN A 118 5.66 6.57 4.62
CA GLN A 118 5.43 7.87 3.98
C GLN A 118 6.67 8.76 4.08
N MET A 119 7.30 8.83 5.25
CA MET A 119 8.54 9.58 5.45
C MET A 119 9.72 8.98 4.66
N ALA A 120 9.78 7.66 4.54
CA ALA A 120 10.82 7.00 3.76
C ALA A 120 10.64 7.14 2.24
N PHE A 121 9.41 7.30 1.78
CA PHE A 121 9.07 7.49 0.35
C PHE A 121 9.07 8.96 -0.05
N LEU A 122 8.95 9.86 0.93
CA LEU A 122 9.10 11.29 0.73
C LEU A 122 10.53 11.58 0.28
N LYS A 123 10.66 11.95 -0.98
CA LYS A 123 11.81 12.62 -1.54
C LYS A 123 11.35 14.00 -1.94
#